data_AF-X1ACG9-F1
#
_entry.id   AF-X1ACG9-F1
#
_cell.length_a   1.000
_cell.length_b   1.000
_cell.length_c   1.000
_cell.angle_alpha   90.00
_cell.angle_beta   90.00
_cell.angle_gamma   90.00
#
_symmetry.space_group_name_H-M   'P 1'
#
loop_
_entity.id
_entity.type
_entity.pdbx_description
1 polymer ?
#
loop_
_entity_poly.entity_id
_entity_poly.type
_entity_poly.pdbx_seq_one_letter_code
_entity_poly.pdbx_strand_id
1 'polypeptide(L)' 'PTNGSTLRRWVRTIGDRAGYAEQAVSPLTFRHSRAVWLLDNNMPVHRVAAVLGCSYTTLEKHYAQLEAERLVD' A
#
# COMPACT_ATOMS: atom_id res chain seq x y z
N PRO A 1 5.68 14.69 18.05
CA PRO A 1 4.24 14.33 18.22
C PRO A 1 3.91 13.02 17.48
N THR A 2 3.70 11.92 18.21
CA THR A 2 3.69 10.54 17.69
C THR A 2 2.38 9.79 17.97
N ASN A 3 1.22 10.46 17.94
CA ASN A 3 -0.07 9.77 18.07
C ASN A 3 -0.77 9.59 16.71
N GLY A 4 -1.61 8.56 16.62
CA GLY A 4 -2.25 8.17 15.35
C GLY A 4 -3.19 9.24 14.77
N SER A 5 -3.79 10.10 15.59
CA SER A 5 -4.63 11.22 15.12
C SER A 5 -3.80 12.30 14.42
N THR A 6 -2.62 12.63 14.97
CA THR A 6 -1.68 13.56 14.32
C THR A 6 -1.26 13.00 12.97
N LEU A 7 -0.79 11.75 12.91
CA LEU A 7 -0.36 11.13 11.65
C LEU A 7 -1.47 11.14 10.57
N ARG A 8 -2.70 10.79 10.93
CA ARG A 8 -3.84 10.84 9.99
C ARG A 8 -4.10 12.25 9.47
N ARG A 9 -4.01 13.27 10.33
CA ARG A 9 -4.16 14.68 9.92
C ARG A 9 -3.09 15.07 8.91
N TRP A 10 -1.82 14.78 9.19
CA TRP A 10 -0.72 15.09 8.28
C TRP A 10 -0.87 14.42 6.92
N VAL A 11 -1.18 13.12 6.92
CA VAL A 11 -1.40 12.35 5.69
C VAL A 11 -2.55 12.93 4.86
N ARG A 12 -3.66 13.29 5.51
CA ARG A 12 -4.78 13.97 4.83
C ARG A 12 -4.34 15.29 4.21
N THR A 13 -3.68 16.17 4.98
CA THR A 13 -3.22 17.46 4.47
C THR A 13 -2.27 17.33 3.27
N ILE A 14 -1.40 16.31 3.26
CA ILE A 14 -0.53 16.02 2.11
C ILE A 14 -1.37 15.53 0.92
N GLY A 15 -2.31 14.62 1.15
CA GLY A 15 -3.24 14.13 0.12
C GLY A 15 -4.03 15.25 -0.53
N ASP A 16 -4.61 16.16 0.27
CA ASP A 16 -5.37 17.31 -0.21
C ASP A 16 -4.52 18.19 -1.14
N ARG A 17 -3.27 18.47 -0.76
CA ARG A 17 -2.32 19.27 -1.56
C ARG A 17 -1.88 18.57 -2.84
N ALA A 18 -1.87 17.24 -2.84
CA ALA A 18 -1.54 16.43 -4.00
C ALA A 18 -2.75 16.22 -4.93
N GLY A 19 -3.91 16.83 -4.66
CA GLY A 19 -5.12 16.72 -5.48
C GLY A 19 -6.01 15.52 -5.15
N TYR A 20 -5.76 14.82 -4.04
CA TYR A 20 -6.55 13.68 -3.59
C TYR A 20 -7.63 14.04 -2.56
N ALA A 21 -8.11 15.28 -2.57
CA ALA A 21 -9.06 15.80 -1.57
C ALA A 21 -10.41 15.06 -1.55
N GLU A 22 -10.84 14.52 -2.70
CA GLU A 22 -12.08 13.74 -2.84
C GLU A 22 -11.91 12.29 -2.37
N GLN A 23 -10.67 11.85 -2.13
CA GLN A 23 -10.36 10.49 -1.74
C GLN A 23 -10.04 10.44 -0.24
N ALA A 24 -10.53 9.41 0.45
CA ALA A 24 -10.20 9.21 1.85
C ALA A 24 -8.76 8.69 2.01
N VAL A 25 -7.77 9.58 1.89
CA VAL A 25 -6.35 9.24 2.04
C VAL A 25 -6.02 9.05 3.52
N SER A 26 -5.45 7.88 3.82
CA SER A 26 -5.06 7.48 5.17
C SER A 26 -3.67 6.84 5.15
N PRO A 27 -3.02 6.65 6.32
CA PRO A 27 -1.76 5.92 6.39
C PRO A 27 -1.85 4.50 5.79
N LEU A 28 -3.01 3.85 5.89
CA LEU A 28 -3.24 2.53 5.28
C LEU A 28 -3.35 2.60 3.76
N THR A 29 -3.92 3.68 3.22
CA THR A 29 -3.94 3.94 1.77
C THR A 29 -2.52 4.00 1.23
N PHE A 30 -1.62 4.73 1.90
CA PHE A 30 -0.20 4.78 1.53
C PHE A 30 0.48 3.41 1.59
N ARG A 31 0.20 2.61 2.64
CA ARG A 31 0.72 1.24 2.74
C ARG A 31 0.26 0.38 1.56
N HIS A 32 -1.01 0.48 1.18
CA HIS A 32 -1.59 -0.24 0.05
C HIS A 32 -0.96 0.19 -1.28
N SER A 33 -0.93 1.49 -1.57
CA SER A 33 -0.31 2.02 -2.80
C SER A 33 1.16 1.63 -2.94
N ARG A 34 1.92 1.58 -1.83
CA ARG A 34 3.30 1.09 -1.85
C ARG A 34 3.39 -0.39 -2.20
N ALA A 35 2.48 -1.22 -1.68
CA ALA A 35 2.47 -2.64 -2.00
C ALA A 35 2.23 -2.86 -3.50
N VAL A 36 1.19 -2.20 -4.05
CA VAL A 36 0.87 -2.25 -5.49
C VAL A 36 2.07 -1.79 -6.32
N TRP A 37 2.65 -0.63 -6.02
CA TRP A 37 3.81 -0.14 -6.76
C TRP A 37 5.00 -1.12 -6.75
N LEU A 38 5.29 -1.77 -5.62
CA LEU A 38 6.36 -2.77 -5.57
C LEU A 38 6.05 -3.99 -6.44
N LEU A 39 4.80 -4.46 -6.43
CA LEU A 39 4.34 -5.58 -7.26
C LEU A 39 4.40 -5.23 -8.75
N ASP A 40 3.92 -4.04 -9.13
CA ASP A 40 4.00 -3.52 -10.50
C ASP A 40 5.46 -3.42 -11.00
N ASN A 41 6.40 -3.18 -10.09
CA ASN A 41 7.84 -3.19 -10.37
C ASN A 41 8.47 -4.59 -10.29
N ASN A 42 7.68 -5.64 -10.48
CA ASN A 42 8.10 -7.04 -10.52
C ASN A 42 8.77 -7.56 -9.24
N MET A 43 8.52 -6.92 -8.09
CA MET A 43 8.97 -7.46 -6.81
C MET A 43 8.11 -8.67 -6.43
N PRO A 44 8.70 -9.84 -6.11
CA PRO A 44 7.93 -11.00 -5.67
C PRO A 44 7.12 -10.73 -4.39
N VAL A 45 5.93 -11.30 -4.26
CA VAL A 45 5.02 -11.06 -3.11
C VAL A 45 5.69 -11.33 -1.76
N HIS A 46 6.53 -12.37 -1.66
CA HIS A 46 7.27 -12.67 -0.43
C HIS A 46 8.28 -11.57 -0.04
N ARG A 47 8.90 -10.90 -1.02
CA ARG A 47 9.78 -9.74 -0.77
C ARG A 47 8.97 -8.53 -0.34
N VAL A 48 7.84 -8.28 -0.99
CA VAL A 48 6.93 -7.20 -0.59
C VAL A 48 6.45 -7.39 0.86
N ALA A 49 6.17 -8.64 1.26
CA ALA A 49 5.77 -8.97 2.63
C ALA A 49 6.84 -8.65 3.67
N ALA A 50 8.09 -9.00 3.37
CA ALA A 50 9.22 -8.64 4.20
C ALA A 50 9.40 -7.11 4.31
N VAL A 51 9.29 -6.38 3.20
CA VAL A 51 9.45 -4.91 3.17
C VAL A 51 8.35 -4.19 3.95
N LEU A 52 7.12 -4.69 3.88
CA LEU A 52 5.97 -4.10 4.57
C LEU A 52 5.78 -4.60 6.01
N GLY A 53 6.60 -5.56 6.46
CA GLY A 53 6.53 -6.12 7.81
C GLY A 53 5.20 -6.81 8.10
N CYS A 54 4.66 -7.57 7.15
CA CYS A 54 3.47 -8.42 7.35
C CYS A 54 3.72 -9.85 6.89
N SER A 55 2.86 -10.77 7.31
CA SER A 55 2.96 -12.16 6.87
C SER A 55 2.70 -12.28 5.37
N TYR A 56 3.38 -13.25 4.75
CA TYR A 56 3.17 -13.61 3.35
C TYR A 56 1.68 -13.92 3.07
N THR A 57 1.04 -14.70 3.94
CA THR A 57 -0.37 -15.10 3.83
C THR A 57 -1.34 -13.92 3.82
N THR A 58 -1.01 -12.81 4.48
CA THR A 58 -1.84 -11.59 4.44
C THR A 58 -1.70 -10.91 3.09
N LEU A 59 -0.49 -10.80 2.54
CA LEU A 59 -0.26 -10.18 1.24
C LEU A 59 -0.79 -11.02 0.09
N GLU A 60 -0.56 -12.33 0.12
CA GLU A 60 -1.05 -13.26 -0.88
C GLU A 60 -2.58 -13.15 -1.04
N LYS A 61 -3.34 -13.16 0.06
CA LYS A 61 -4.81 -12.99 -0.02
C LYS A 61 -5.26 -11.65 -0.62
N HIS A 62 -4.49 -10.58 -0.39
CA HIS A 62 -4.86 -9.24 -0.84
C HIS A 62 -4.41 -8.93 -2.27
N TYR A 63 -3.38 -9.62 -2.78
CA TYR A 63 -2.77 -9.31 -4.08
C TYR A 63 -2.50 -10.54 -4.97
N ALA A 64 -2.99 -11.73 -4.60
CA ALA A 64 -2.87 -12.95 -5.41
C ALA A 64 -3.40 -12.77 -6.83
N GLN A 65 -4.40 -11.90 -7.03
CA GLN A 65 -4.95 -11.59 -8.35
C GLN A 65 -3.89 -10.94 -9.26
N LEU A 66 -3.10 -10.00 -8.74
CA LEU A 66 -2.04 -9.33 -9.50
C LEU A 66 -0.89 -10.29 -9.85
N GLU A 67 -0.58 -11.25 -8.97
CA GLU A 67 0.44 -12.26 -9.24
C GLU A 67 -0.05 -13.32 -10.25
N ALA A 68 -1.34 -13.67 -10.22
CA ALA A 68 -1.96 -14.60 -11.16
C ALA A 68 -2.07 -14.02 -12.57
N GLU A 69 -2.45 -12.74 -12.71
CA GLU A 69 -2.45 -12.03 -14.00
C GLU A 69 -1.06 -12.02 -14.63
N ARG A 70 -0.01 -11.89 -13.83
CA ARG A 70 1.39 -11.90 -14.29
C ARG A 70 1.91 -13.27 -14.74
N LEU A 71 1.20 -14.36 -14.47
CA LEU A 71 1.58 -15.72 -14.91
C LEU A 71 0.92 -16.13 -16.23
N VAL A 72 -0.01 -15.32 -16.73
CA VAL A 72 -0.80 -15.59 -17.95
C VAL A 72 -0.24 -14.86 -19.18
N ASP A 73 0.55 -13.80 -18.97
CA ASP A 73 1.33 -13.09 -20.01
C ASP A 73 2.80 -13.55 -20.05
#